data_AF-A0A6G6CCB6-F1
#
_entry.id   AF-A0A6G6CCB6-F1
#
_cell.length_a   1.000
_cell.length_b   1.000
_cell.length_c   1.000
_cell.angle_alpha   90.00
_cell.angle_beta   90.00
_cell.angle_gamma   90.00
#
_symmetry.space_group_name_H-M   'P 1'
#
loop_
_entity.id
_entity.type
_entity.pdbx_description
1 polymer ?
#
loop_
_entity_poly.entity_id
_entity_poly.type
_entity_poly.pdbx_seq_one_letter_code
_entity_poly.pdbx_strand_id
1 'polypeptide(L)'
;HTFANTINTHEGGTHEEGFRSALTSVVNKYAKDRKLLKDKDPNLTGDDIREGLAAVISVKVSEPQFEGQTKTKLGNTEVKSFVQKVCNEQLTHWFEANPTDAKVVVNKAVSSAQARIAARKARELVRRKSATDIGGLPGKLADCRSTDPRKSELYVVEG
;
A
#
# COMPACT_ATOMS: atom_id res chain seq x y z
N HIS A 1 -3.74 13.47 -12.40
CA HIS A 1 -4.32 13.68 -13.74
C HIS A 1 -3.37 13.19 -14.80
N THR A 2 -3.89 12.53 -15.84
CA THR A 2 -3.09 11.88 -16.87
C THR A 2 -3.61 12.27 -18.24
N PHE A 3 -2.69 12.52 -19.17
CA PHE A 3 -2.99 13.03 -20.50
C PHE A 3 -2.10 12.35 -21.53
N ALA A 4 -2.67 12.04 -22.69
CA ALA A 4 -1.94 11.60 -23.87
C ALA A 4 -2.34 12.49 -25.05
N ASN A 5 -1.39 13.19 -25.66
CA ASN A 5 -1.64 14.15 -26.74
C ASN A 5 -2.75 15.16 -26.41
N THR A 6 -2.70 15.78 -25.22
CA THR A 6 -3.72 16.71 -24.69
C THR A 6 -5.10 16.11 -24.36
N ILE A 7 -5.31 14.82 -24.63
CA ILE A 7 -6.54 14.10 -24.28
C ILE A 7 -6.43 13.61 -22.85
N ASN A 8 -7.44 13.90 -22.01
CA ASN A 8 -7.50 13.44 -20.63
C ASN A 8 -7.87 11.95 -20.56
N THR A 9 -6.98 11.13 -20.00
CA THR A 9 -7.19 9.70 -19.79
C THR A 9 -7.69 9.46 -18.36
N HIS A 10 -9.00 9.61 -18.13
CA HIS A 10 -9.57 9.58 -16.78
C HIS A 10 -9.46 8.20 -16.08
N GLU A 11 -9.33 7.11 -16.84
CA GLU A 11 -9.06 5.77 -16.30
C GLU A 11 -7.55 5.44 -16.25
N GLY A 12 -6.70 6.39 -16.64
CA GLY A 12 -5.25 6.24 -16.59
C GLY A 12 -4.68 5.51 -17.81
N GLY A 13 -3.85 4.51 -17.58
CA GLY A 13 -3.25 3.70 -18.64
C GLY A 13 -1.76 3.48 -18.45
N THR A 14 -1.12 3.07 -19.54
CA THR A 14 0.28 2.61 -19.54
C THR A 14 1.28 3.66 -19.05
N HIS A 15 1.10 4.93 -19.43
CA HIS A 15 1.89 6.07 -18.94
C HIS A 15 1.77 6.25 -17.43
N GLU A 16 0.55 6.17 -16.88
CA GLU A 16 0.34 6.29 -15.44
C GLU A 16 0.96 5.11 -14.68
N GLU A 17 0.79 3.88 -15.17
CA GLU A 17 1.40 2.70 -14.56
C GLU A 17 2.93 2.79 -14.53
N GLY A 18 3.53 3.26 -15.63
CA GLY A 18 4.98 3.49 -15.71
C GLY A 18 5.46 4.46 -14.65
N PHE A 19 4.78 5.60 -14.51
CA PHE A 19 5.08 6.60 -13.48
C PHE A 19 4.92 6.02 -12.06
N ARG A 20 3.79 5.38 -11.77
CA ARG A 20 3.50 4.80 -10.43
C ARG A 20 4.57 3.77 -10.04
N SER A 21 5.00 2.95 -11.00
CA SER A 21 6.03 1.92 -10.79
C SER A 21 7.40 2.53 -10.55
N ALA A 22 7.78 3.54 -11.35
CA ALA A 22 9.04 4.26 -11.18
C ALA A 22 9.12 4.97 -9.82
N LEU A 23 8.09 5.75 -9.48
CA LEU A 23 8.03 6.46 -8.20
C LEU A 23 8.18 5.51 -7.01
N THR A 24 7.44 4.39 -7.02
CA THR A 24 7.50 3.39 -5.95
C THR A 24 8.91 2.81 -5.81
N SER A 25 9.58 2.54 -6.93
CA SER A 25 10.92 1.95 -6.95
C SER A 25 11.99 2.93 -6.46
N VAL A 26 11.98 4.16 -6.96
CA VAL A 26 12.96 5.20 -6.59
C VAL A 26 12.86 5.55 -5.11
N VAL A 27 11.65 5.77 -4.60
CA VAL A 27 11.45 6.14 -3.19
C VAL A 27 11.90 5.02 -2.26
N ASN A 28 11.57 3.76 -2.56
CA ASN A 28 12.03 2.62 -1.75
C ASN A 28 13.55 2.45 -1.79
N LYS A 29 14.15 2.57 -2.98
CA LYS A 29 15.61 2.47 -3.14
C LYS A 29 16.31 3.56 -2.32
N TYR A 30 15.89 4.81 -2.50
CA TYR A 30 16.46 5.95 -1.77
C TYR A 30 16.29 5.80 -0.25
N ALA A 31 15.12 5.35 0.21
CA ALA A 31 14.86 5.14 1.62
C ALA A 31 15.80 4.11 2.26
N LYS A 32 16.13 3.02 1.54
CA LYS A 32 17.10 2.02 2.00
C LYS A 32 18.53 2.53 1.97
N ASP A 33 18.94 3.12 0.85
CA ASP A 33 20.31 3.61 0.65
C ASP A 33 20.69 4.67 1.69
N ARG A 34 19.73 5.52 2.08
CA ARG A 34 19.89 6.55 3.11
C ARG A 34 19.53 6.11 4.52
N LYS A 35 19.22 4.81 4.73
CA LYS A 35 18.83 4.22 6.02
C LYS A 35 17.64 4.94 6.69
N LEU A 36 16.75 5.51 5.89
CA LEU A 36 15.50 6.14 6.33
C LEU A 36 14.41 5.09 6.58
N LEU A 37 14.52 3.94 5.91
CA LEU A 37 13.77 2.73 6.20
C LEU A 37 14.74 1.68 6.76
N LYS A 38 14.39 1.02 7.87
CA LYS A 38 15.26 -0.03 8.44
C LYS A 38 15.21 -1.27 7.55
N ASP A 39 16.31 -2.00 7.46
CA ASP A 39 16.39 -3.22 6.62
C ASP A 39 15.40 -4.32 7.03
N LYS A 40 14.98 -4.31 8.29
CA LYS A 40 13.98 -5.25 8.84
C LYS A 40 12.54 -4.83 8.55
N ASP A 41 12.31 -3.54 8.24
CA ASP A 41 10.97 -3.03 8.00
C ASP A 41 10.55 -3.39 6.56
N PRO A 42 9.26 -3.72 6.35
CA PRO A 42 8.76 -3.98 5.01
C PRO A 42 8.89 -2.74 4.13
N ASN A 43 9.06 -2.95 2.83
CA ASN A 43 9.05 -1.87 1.85
C ASN A 43 7.76 -1.05 1.95
N LEU A 44 7.88 0.24 1.63
CA LEU A 44 6.74 1.13 1.47
C LEU A 44 5.93 0.68 0.25
N THR A 45 4.61 0.60 0.40
CA THR A 45 3.73 0.29 -0.72
C THR A 45 3.54 1.52 -1.59
N GLY A 46 3.11 1.32 -2.84
CA GLY A 46 2.83 2.43 -3.74
C GLY A 46 1.76 3.38 -3.20
N ASP A 47 0.80 2.87 -2.42
CA ASP A 47 -0.26 3.69 -1.84
C ASP A 47 0.26 4.56 -0.69
N ASP A 48 1.18 4.03 0.13
CA ASP A 48 1.85 4.79 1.19
C ASP A 48 2.64 5.98 0.60
N ILE A 49 3.29 5.77 -0.55
CA ILE A 49 4.13 6.77 -1.22
C ILE A 49 3.28 7.84 -1.94
N ARG A 50 2.11 7.46 -2.45
CA ARG A 50 1.22 8.37 -3.21
C ARG A 50 0.20 9.09 -2.32
N GLU A 51 0.18 8.82 -1.02
CA GLU A 51 -0.75 9.48 -0.11
C GLU A 51 -0.50 10.99 -0.07
N GLY A 52 -1.47 11.78 -0.52
CA GLY A 52 -1.36 13.24 -0.60
C GLY A 52 -0.57 13.74 -1.82
N LEU A 53 -0.19 12.86 -2.75
CA LEU A 53 0.50 13.25 -3.98
C LEU A 53 -0.49 13.78 -5.02
N ALA A 54 -0.27 15.02 -5.46
CA ALA A 54 -0.86 15.55 -6.68
C ALA A 54 0.16 15.46 -7.82
N ALA A 55 -0.23 14.84 -8.94
CA ALA A 55 0.62 14.70 -10.11
C ALA A 55 -0.14 14.95 -11.41
N VAL A 56 0.54 15.55 -12.38
CA VAL A 56 0.08 15.72 -13.75
C VAL A 56 1.05 15.01 -14.68
N ILE A 57 0.56 14.01 -15.40
CA ILE A 57 1.36 13.20 -16.33
C ILE A 57 0.85 13.50 -17.73
N SER A 58 1.71 14.05 -18.59
CA SER A 58 1.36 14.33 -19.98
C SER A 58 2.38 13.70 -20.90
N VAL A 59 1.92 12.83 -21.80
CA VAL A 59 2.77 12.18 -22.80
C VAL A 59 2.39 12.62 -24.21
N LYS A 60 3.39 12.74 -25.08
CA LYS A 60 3.20 12.90 -26.53
C LYS A 60 3.56 11.59 -27.22
N VAL A 61 2.63 11.02 -27.97
CA VAL A 61 2.75 9.69 -28.60
C VAL A 61 2.36 9.83 -30.07
N SER A 62 3.19 9.34 -31.00
CA SER A 62 2.92 9.45 -32.43
C SER A 62 1.67 8.67 -32.85
N GLU A 63 1.55 7.42 -32.40
CA GLU A 63 0.45 6.51 -32.73
C GLU A 63 -0.25 6.04 -31.45
N PRO A 64 -1.08 6.89 -30.81
CA PRO A 64 -1.71 6.53 -29.55
C PRO A 64 -2.84 5.50 -29.78
N GLN A 65 -2.78 4.43 -29.02
CA GLN A 65 -3.79 3.39 -28.93
C GLN A 65 -4.55 3.58 -27.61
N PHE A 66 -5.86 3.78 -27.70
CA PHE A 66 -6.72 3.92 -26.53
C PHE A 66 -7.67 2.73 -26.41
N GLU A 67 -8.02 2.38 -25.17
CA GLU A 67 -9.11 1.45 -24.91
C GLU A 67 -10.45 2.16 -25.15
N GLY A 68 -11.21 1.65 -26.12
CA GLY A 68 -12.55 2.17 -26.46
C GLY A 68 -12.58 3.53 -27.17
N GLN A 69 -13.79 3.92 -27.60
CA GLN A 69 -14.02 5.15 -28.36
C GLN A 69 -13.86 6.41 -27.50
N THR A 70 -14.22 6.32 -26.21
CA THR A 70 -14.16 7.44 -25.25
C THR A 70 -12.73 7.79 -24.83
N LYS A 71 -11.71 7.06 -25.34
CA LYS A 71 -10.28 7.30 -25.11
C LYS A 71 -9.93 7.45 -23.62
N THR A 72 -10.53 6.60 -22.79
CA THR A 72 -10.47 6.71 -21.33
C THR A 72 -9.11 6.30 -20.79
N LYS A 73 -8.44 5.36 -21.48
CA LYS A 73 -7.22 4.71 -21.04
C LYS A 73 -6.25 4.50 -22.19
N LEU A 74 -4.97 4.82 -21.95
CA LEU A 74 -3.89 4.59 -22.93
C LEU A 74 -3.40 3.14 -22.87
N GLY A 75 -3.30 2.49 -24.02
CA GLY A 75 -2.93 1.07 -24.18
C GLY A 75 -1.52 0.81 -24.73
N ASN A 76 -0.80 1.84 -25.22
CA ASN A 76 0.55 1.67 -25.76
C ASN A 76 1.53 1.13 -24.71
N THR A 77 1.93 -0.14 -24.82
CA THR A 77 2.80 -0.80 -23.83
C THR A 77 4.22 -0.23 -23.81
N GLU A 78 4.71 0.24 -24.95
CA GLU A 78 6.00 0.92 -25.11
C GLU A 78 6.06 2.23 -24.31
N VAL A 79 4.93 2.92 -24.16
CA VAL A 79 4.84 4.17 -23.38
C VAL A 79 5.07 3.88 -21.90
N LYS A 80 4.60 2.74 -21.37
CA LYS A 80 4.87 2.35 -19.97
C LYS A 80 6.35 2.26 -19.70
N SER A 81 7.07 1.48 -20.52
CA SER A 81 8.51 1.25 -20.37
C SER A 81 9.29 2.56 -20.55
N PHE A 82 8.90 3.39 -21.52
CA PHE A 82 9.50 4.69 -21.74
C PHE A 82 9.35 5.62 -20.53
N VAL A 83 8.11 5.83 -20.08
CA VAL A 83 7.81 6.69 -18.92
C VAL A 83 8.52 6.16 -17.67
N GLN A 84 8.47 4.85 -17.44
CA GLN A 84 9.14 4.24 -16.29
C GLN A 84 10.65 4.49 -16.30
N LYS A 85 11.32 4.32 -17.46
CA LYS A 85 12.76 4.57 -17.60
C LYS A 85 13.11 6.03 -17.30
N VAL A 86 12.43 6.97 -17.95
CA VAL A 86 12.67 8.41 -17.80
C VAL A 86 12.40 8.85 -16.36
N CYS A 87 11.27 8.42 -15.78
CA CYS A 87 10.95 8.77 -14.40
C CYS A 87 11.95 8.16 -13.40
N ASN A 88 12.40 6.93 -13.59
CA ASN A 88 13.43 6.34 -12.71
C ASN A 88 14.70 7.18 -12.72
N GLU A 89 15.19 7.57 -13.90
CA GLU A 89 16.40 8.38 -14.05
C GLU A 89 16.23 9.76 -13.41
N GLN A 90 15.20 10.50 -13.82
CA GLN A 90 15.01 11.88 -13.40
C GLN A 90 14.61 12.01 -11.93
N LEU A 91 13.76 11.11 -11.42
CA LEU A 91 13.42 11.11 -10.00
C LEU A 91 14.64 10.73 -9.15
N THR A 92 15.44 9.75 -9.56
CA THR A 92 16.66 9.40 -8.82
C THR A 92 17.60 10.59 -8.74
N HIS A 93 17.87 11.23 -9.88
CA HIS A 93 18.72 12.43 -9.94
C HIS A 93 18.17 13.56 -9.05
N TRP A 94 16.86 13.82 -9.07
CA TRP A 94 16.26 14.84 -8.22
C TRP A 94 16.36 14.51 -6.72
N PHE A 95 16.12 13.25 -6.33
CA PHE A 95 16.25 12.81 -4.93
C PHE A 95 17.70 12.90 -4.41
N GLU A 96 18.67 12.63 -5.28
CA GLU A 96 20.09 12.78 -4.96
C GLU A 96 20.52 14.24 -4.83
N ALA A 97 20.03 15.11 -5.73
CA ALA A 97 20.32 16.54 -5.72
C ALA A 97 19.64 17.29 -4.56
N ASN A 98 18.49 16.80 -4.06
CA ASN A 98 17.68 17.48 -3.03
C ASN A 98 17.51 16.61 -1.77
N PRO A 99 18.58 16.32 -1.01
CA PRO A 99 18.53 15.36 0.09
C PRO A 99 17.62 15.77 1.26
N THR A 100 17.50 17.07 1.54
CA THR A 100 16.63 17.59 2.60
C THR A 100 15.16 17.31 2.28
N ASP A 101 14.72 17.67 1.08
CA ASP A 101 13.34 17.48 0.64
C ASP A 101 13.02 16.00 0.41
N ALA A 102 13.96 15.25 -0.18
CA ALA A 102 13.84 13.80 -0.35
C ALA A 102 13.60 13.09 0.99
N LYS A 103 14.30 13.50 2.05
CA LYS A 103 14.09 12.96 3.40
C LYS A 103 12.70 13.29 3.93
N VAL A 104 12.19 14.50 3.70
CA VAL A 104 10.81 14.88 4.09
C VAL A 104 9.78 14.00 3.38
N VAL A 105 9.93 13.80 2.07
CA VAL A 105 9.04 12.95 1.26
C VAL A 105 9.03 11.51 1.78
N VAL A 106 10.21 10.92 2.01
CA VAL A 106 10.32 9.55 2.52
C VAL A 106 9.70 9.42 3.91
N ASN A 107 9.95 10.38 4.81
CA ASN A 107 9.39 10.35 6.16
C ASN A 107 7.86 10.43 6.16
N LYS A 108 7.26 11.24 5.25
CA LYS A 108 5.80 11.26 5.08
C LYS A 108 5.28 9.89 4.65
N ALA A 109 5.93 9.24 3.68
CA ALA A 109 5.55 7.91 3.22
C ALA A 109 5.71 6.83 4.31
N VAL A 110 6.76 6.92 5.14
CA VAL A 110 6.93 6.05 6.32
C VAL A 110 5.79 6.27 7.33
N SER A 111 5.43 7.51 7.61
CA SER A 111 4.29 7.84 8.49
C SER A 111 2.98 7.25 7.96
N SER A 112 2.75 7.33 6.65
CA SER A 112 1.60 6.72 5.97
C SER A 112 1.57 5.20 6.11
N ALA A 113 2.72 4.54 5.91
CA ALA A 113 2.84 3.09 6.10
C ALA A 113 2.57 2.66 7.55
N GLN A 114 3.06 3.42 8.53
CA GLN A 114 2.80 3.17 9.94
C GLN A 114 1.30 3.30 10.28
N ALA A 115 0.63 4.34 9.76
CA ALA A 115 -0.81 4.54 9.94
C ALA A 115 -1.61 3.36 9.35
N ARG A 116 -1.27 2.91 8.14
CA ARG A 116 -1.89 1.74 7.50
C ARG A 116 -1.70 0.47 8.32
N ILE A 117 -0.49 0.21 8.82
CA ILE A 117 -0.19 -0.98 9.63
C ILE A 117 -0.94 -0.92 10.97
N ALA A 118 -0.99 0.24 11.62
CA ALA A 118 -1.73 0.43 12.87
C ALA A 118 -3.22 0.18 12.68
N ALA A 119 -3.82 0.75 11.62
CA ALA A 119 -5.23 0.53 11.29
C ALA A 119 -5.54 -0.95 11.01
N ARG A 120 -4.65 -1.65 10.28
CA ARG A 120 -4.79 -3.10 10.04
C ARG A 120 -4.75 -3.89 11.35
N LYS A 121 -3.75 -3.65 12.21
CA LYS A 121 -3.62 -4.32 13.51
C LYS A 121 -4.85 -4.10 14.39
N ALA A 122 -5.39 -2.88 14.43
CA ALA A 122 -6.60 -2.57 15.18
C ALA A 122 -7.81 -3.38 14.68
N ARG A 123 -8.01 -3.47 13.35
CA ARG A 123 -9.09 -4.28 12.76
C ARG A 123 -8.93 -5.77 13.04
N GLU A 124 -7.71 -6.30 12.94
CA GLU A 124 -7.40 -7.70 13.25
C GLU A 124 -7.65 -8.03 14.73
N LEU A 125 -7.27 -7.14 15.65
CA LEU A 125 -7.53 -7.30 17.09
C LEU A 125 -9.03 -7.35 17.41
N VAL A 126 -9.84 -6.48 16.79
CA VAL A 126 -11.30 -6.51 16.95
C VAL A 126 -11.87 -7.80 16.38
N ARG A 127 -11.41 -8.25 15.20
CA ARG A 127 -11.88 -9.48 14.56
C ARG A 127 -11.51 -10.74 15.34
N ARG A 128 -10.33 -10.80 15.99
CA ARG A 128 -9.96 -11.90 16.90
C ARG A 128 -10.80 -11.92 18.18
N LYS A 129 -11.22 -10.76 18.68
CA LYS A 129 -12.08 -10.66 19.87
C LYS A 129 -13.52 -11.11 19.62
N SER A 130 -13.98 -11.17 18.37
CA SER A 130 -15.29 -11.69 18.02
C SER A 130 -15.26 -13.19 17.75
N ALA A 131 -15.71 -13.95 18.77
CA ALA A 131 -16.51 -15.18 18.70
C ALA A 131 -15.93 -16.52 19.22
N THR A 132 -14.61 -16.76 19.33
CA THR A 132 -14.16 -18.11 19.80
C THR A 132 -12.78 -18.20 20.46
N ASP A 133 -11.94 -17.16 20.46
CA ASP A 133 -10.57 -17.22 21.01
C ASP A 133 -10.45 -16.88 22.51
N ILE A 134 -11.54 -16.49 23.18
CA ILE A 134 -11.69 -16.68 24.64
C ILE A 134 -12.17 -18.13 24.89
N GLY A 135 -11.67 -19.07 24.09
CA GLY A 135 -11.94 -20.50 24.13
C GLY A 135 -11.08 -21.17 25.18
N GLY A 136 -11.29 -20.76 26.43
CA GLY A 136 -10.62 -21.35 27.58
C GLY A 136 -10.83 -20.44 28.77
N LEU A 137 -11.56 -20.93 29.77
CA LEU A 137 -11.40 -20.51 31.16
C LEU A 137 -10.38 -21.49 31.77
N PRO A 138 -9.06 -21.36 31.54
CA PRO A 138 -8.11 -22.32 32.04
C PRO A 138 -7.89 -21.97 33.51
N GLY A 139 -8.47 -22.78 34.40
CA GLY A 139 -8.18 -22.72 35.84
C GLY A 139 -9.36 -22.39 36.76
N LYS A 140 -10.50 -21.92 36.25
CA LYS A 140 -11.72 -21.71 37.07
C LYS A 140 -12.89 -22.64 36.72
N LEU A 141 -12.88 -23.23 35.52
CA LEU A 141 -13.86 -24.22 35.12
C LEU A 141 -13.28 -25.62 35.35
N ALA A 142 -13.87 -26.37 36.28
CA ALA A 142 -13.56 -27.78 36.49
C ALA A 142 -14.66 -28.63 35.84
N ASP A 143 -14.27 -29.47 34.89
CA ASP A 143 -15.23 -30.32 34.18
C ASP A 143 -15.58 -31.57 35.00
N CYS A 144 -16.80 -32.07 34.81
CA CYS A 144 -17.25 -33.32 35.41
C CYS A 144 -16.84 -34.52 34.53
N ARG A 145 -16.92 -35.75 35.06
CA ARG A 145 -16.52 -36.97 34.30
C ARG A 145 -17.46 -37.30 33.14
N SER A 146 -18.67 -36.74 33.10
CA SER A 146 -19.68 -37.06 32.09
C SER A 146 -19.65 -36.06 30.95
N THR A 147 -19.61 -36.56 29.72
CA THR A 147 -19.75 -35.74 28.51
C THR A 147 -21.20 -35.59 28.04
N ASP A 148 -22.17 -36.20 28.74
CA ASP A 148 -23.60 -36.06 28.44
C ASP A 148 -24.20 -34.83 29.14
N PRO A 149 -24.53 -33.75 28.41
CA PRO A 149 -25.01 -32.50 29.00
C PRO A 149 -26.37 -32.64 29.70
N ARG A 150 -27.13 -33.71 29.43
CA ARG A 150 -28.42 -33.96 30.10
C ARG A 150 -28.25 -34.49 31.53
N LYS A 151 -27.04 -34.95 31.86
CA LYS A 151 -26.68 -35.51 33.17
C LYS A 151 -25.65 -34.66 33.91
N SER A 152 -25.18 -33.59 33.27
CA SER A 152 -24.18 -32.68 33.82
C SER A 152 -24.87 -31.43 34.35
N GLU A 153 -24.36 -30.92 35.47
CA GLU A 153 -24.88 -29.74 36.14
C GLU A 153 -23.78 -28.69 36.24
N LEU A 154 -24.15 -27.42 36.08
CA LEU A 154 -23.23 -26.28 36.18
C LEU A 154 -23.47 -25.56 37.50
N TYR A 155 -22.42 -25.45 38.29
CA TYR A 155 -22.44 -24.71 39.55
C TYR A 155 -21.66 -23.41 39.38
N VAL A 156 -22.30 -22.28 39.65
CA VAL A 156 -21.66 -20.97 39.73
C VAL A 156 -21.54 -20.62 41.21
N VAL A 157 -20.33 -20.78 41.73
CA VAL A 157 -19.99 -20.45 43.12
C VAL A 157 -19.08 -19.22 43.14
N GLU A 158 -19.15 -18.46 44.23
CA GLU A 158 -18.19 -17.39 44.47
C GLU A 158 -16.80 -18.03 44.68
N GLY A 159 -15.83 -17.70 43.83
CA GLY A 159 -14.47 -18.25 43.83
C GLY A 159 -13.43 -17.27 43.34
#